data_AF-A0A915LJE5-F1
#
_entry.id   AF-A0A915LJE5-F1
#
_cell.length_a   1.000
_cell.length_b   1.000
_cell.length_c   1.000
_cell.angle_alpha   90.00
_cell.angle_beta   90.00
_cell.angle_gamma   90.00
#
_symmetry.space_group_name_H-M   'P 1'
#
loop_
_entity.id
_entity.type
_entity.pdbx_description
1 polymer ?
#
loop_
_entity_poly.entity_id
_entity_poly.type
_entity_poly.pdbx_seq_one_letter_code
_entity_poly.pdbx_strand_id
1 'polypeptide(L)'
;GILAEYSFFVFTALLLIFILFALKFLPETKNKTLEQVYEEMDNRRGVKTKLNNNQFSCYSCASPILQSEWQGTGLRLAPKVFFEGDAGAGNPNKLKQFAFLDKCGEKGSTTNIQPMSYCSGGVCIEMLIVSNGIYSIVRGCLNDFFPPDYPVPTGNLECVYGAANQNATVVSANKIEFVRQATVGLSLCQASQSDPCNNKLLINDKFVKGQQATSAQSDAWGPDCKKASGMVECLKCMRNDMEGDCHRDVRTYCTGAWCTKTIGYHNGRWLEMRGCSPFNPLNTQSCVTIERQSELSQLGDIQIPQV
;
A
#
# COMPACT_ATOMS: atom_id res chain seq x y z
N GLY A 1 -45.92 29.78 29.64
CA GLY A 1 -45.88 28.73 30.68
C GLY A 1 -44.54 28.81 31.35
N ILE A 2 -44.51 28.94 32.67
CA ILE A 2 -43.32 29.27 33.48
C ILE A 2 -42.13 28.33 33.16
N LEU A 3 -42.37 27.06 32.84
CA LEU A 3 -41.33 26.11 32.41
C LEU A 3 -40.52 26.54 31.17
N ALA A 4 -41.14 27.24 30.20
CA ALA A 4 -40.46 27.63 28.97
C ALA A 4 -39.41 28.72 29.21
N GLU A 5 -39.71 29.69 30.08
CA GLU A 5 -38.76 30.74 30.47
C GLU A 5 -37.58 30.15 31.24
N TYR A 6 -37.81 29.22 32.19
CA TYR A 6 -36.72 28.56 32.90
C TYR A 6 -35.81 27.73 31.97
N SER A 7 -36.38 27.07 30.96
CA SER A 7 -35.61 26.27 30.01
C SER A 7 -34.66 27.14 29.15
N PHE A 8 -35.10 28.34 28.77
CA PHE A 8 -34.29 29.29 28.02
C PHE A 8 -33.09 29.81 28.83
N PHE A 9 -33.31 30.14 30.12
CA PHE A 9 -32.22 30.59 30.99
C PHE A 9 -31.19 29.50 31.26
N VAL A 10 -31.62 28.26 31.49
CA VAL A 10 -30.70 27.12 31.70
C VAL A 10 -29.87 26.84 30.46
N PHE A 11 -30.50 26.87 29.27
CA PHE A 11 -29.80 26.68 28.01
C PHE A 11 -28.76 27.79 27.77
N THR A 12 -29.14 29.05 28.00
CA THR A 12 -28.24 30.20 27.82
C THR A 12 -27.05 30.14 28.78
N ALA A 13 -27.27 29.73 30.02
CA ALA A 13 -26.20 29.55 31.01
C ALA A 13 -25.23 28.43 30.61
N LEU A 14 -25.73 27.29 30.14
CA LEU A 14 -24.90 26.19 29.64
C LEU A 14 -24.09 26.59 28.40
N LEU A 15 -24.67 27.37 27.50
CA LEU A 15 -24.01 27.85 26.29
C LEU A 15 -22.86 28.82 26.62
N LEU A 16 -23.07 29.71 27.59
CA LEU A 16 -21.99 30.58 28.11
C LEU A 16 -20.86 29.79 28.76
N ILE A 17 -21.19 28.77 29.56
CA ILE A 17 -20.18 27.87 30.16
C ILE A 17 -19.39 27.15 29.06
N PHE A 18 -20.06 26.66 28.02
CA PHE A 18 -19.42 26.00 26.89
C PHE A 18 -18.49 26.94 26.11
N ILE A 19 -18.90 28.18 25.86
CA ILE A 19 -18.05 29.19 25.21
C ILE A 19 -16.81 29.48 26.05
N LEU A 20 -16.96 29.65 27.37
CA LEU A 20 -15.82 29.87 28.28
C LEU A 20 -14.89 28.65 28.32
N PHE A 21 -15.46 27.43 28.30
CA PHE A 21 -14.69 26.19 28.21
C PHE A 21 -13.92 26.12 26.90
N ALA A 22 -14.56 26.37 25.76
CA ALA A 22 -13.93 26.42 24.45
C ALA A 22 -12.78 27.45 24.42
N LEU A 23 -12.99 28.66 24.93
CA LEU A 23 -11.95 29.69 24.95
C LEU A 23 -10.77 29.34 25.88
N LYS A 24 -11.01 28.64 26.99
CA LYS A 24 -9.99 28.26 27.96
C LYS A 24 -9.22 26.99 27.59
N PHE A 25 -9.89 26.03 26.96
CA PHE A 25 -9.33 24.70 26.65
C PHE A 25 -9.02 24.48 25.15
N LEU A 26 -9.42 25.39 24.26
CA LEU A 26 -8.92 25.46 22.87
C LEU A 26 -7.92 26.63 22.61
N PRO A 27 -6.99 27.00 23.52
CA PRO A 27 -5.98 28.01 23.21
C PRO A 27 -4.90 27.47 22.25
N GLU A 28 -4.81 26.16 22.01
CA GLU A 28 -3.71 25.56 21.24
C GLU A 28 -3.86 25.63 19.71
N THR A 29 -4.98 26.12 19.17
CA THR A 29 -5.17 26.28 17.71
C THR A 29 -5.11 27.73 17.23
N LYS A 30 -5.01 28.71 18.13
CA LYS A 30 -4.89 30.13 17.73
C LYS A 30 -3.47 30.37 17.19
N ASN A 31 -3.39 30.61 15.88
CA ASN A 31 -2.20 30.94 15.08
C ASN A 31 -1.34 29.77 14.59
N LYS A 32 -1.78 28.52 14.73
CA LYS A 32 -1.13 27.40 14.05
C LYS A 32 -1.95 26.96 12.85
N THR A 33 -1.35 26.92 11.67
CA THR A 33 -1.98 26.27 10.52
C THR A 33 -2.13 24.77 10.83
N LEU A 34 -3.08 24.12 10.16
CA LEU A 34 -3.28 22.67 10.30
C LEU A 34 -1.96 21.89 10.14
N GLU A 35 -1.08 22.37 9.25
CA GLU A 35 0.25 21.78 9.01
C GLU A 35 1.17 21.88 10.23
N GLN A 36 1.19 23.02 10.92
CA GLN A 36 2.02 23.20 12.12
C GLN A 36 1.54 22.32 13.28
N VAL A 37 0.23 22.04 13.34
CA VAL A 37 -0.33 21.09 14.32
C VAL A 37 0.11 19.66 13.99
N TYR A 38 0.09 19.26 12.72
CA TYR A 38 0.60 17.95 12.32
C TYR A 38 2.11 17.81 12.58
N GLU A 39 2.89 18.84 12.29
CA GLU A 39 4.33 18.86 12.51
C GLU A 39 4.68 18.76 14.01
N GLU A 40 3.92 19.44 14.87
CA GLU A 40 4.10 19.33 16.32
C GLU A 40 3.66 17.96 16.86
N MET A 41 2.57 17.38 16.34
CA MET A 41 2.17 16.02 16.72
C MET A 41 3.20 14.97 16.31
N ASP A 42 3.80 15.09 15.12
CA ASP A 42 4.87 14.22 14.65
C ASP A 42 6.15 14.38 15.50
N ASN A 43 6.46 15.61 15.93
CA ASN A 43 7.56 15.88 16.87
C ASN A 43 7.31 15.27 18.26
N ARG A 44 6.08 15.37 18.80
CA ARG A 44 5.70 14.79 20.11
C ARG A 44 5.67 13.26 20.08
N ARG A 45 5.40 12.64 18.92
CA ARG A 45 5.53 11.18 18.70
C ARG A 45 6.97 10.68 18.70
N GLY A 46 7.95 11.54 18.93
CA GLY A 46 9.36 11.14 18.98
C GLY A 46 9.93 10.80 17.59
N VAL A 47 9.27 11.22 16.50
CA VAL A 47 9.85 11.16 15.15
C VAL A 47 10.87 12.28 14.99
N LYS A 48 11.86 12.34 15.90
CA LYS A 48 13.13 12.98 15.60
C LYS A 48 13.79 12.10 14.56
N THR A 49 13.58 12.43 13.29
CA THR A 49 14.45 11.95 12.23
C THR A 49 15.84 12.56 12.49
N LYS A 50 16.60 11.97 13.42
CA LYS A 50 18.05 12.08 13.39
C LYS A 50 18.44 11.52 12.02
N LEU A 51 18.78 12.40 11.09
CA LEU A 51 19.52 12.07 9.88
C LEU A 51 20.86 11.47 10.35
N ASN A 52 20.86 10.18 10.64
CA ASN A 52 22.07 9.40 10.77
C ASN A 52 22.65 9.24 9.35
N ASN A 53 23.96 9.40 9.22
CA ASN A 53 24.77 9.30 7.99
C ASN A 53 24.72 7.95 7.25
N ASN A 54 23.74 7.08 7.54
CA ASN A 54 23.50 5.82 6.85
C ASN A 54 22.13 5.88 6.15
N GLN A 55 21.98 6.80 5.20
CA GLN A 55 20.74 6.96 4.45
C GLN A 55 20.67 5.92 3.33
N PHE A 56 19.80 4.94 3.50
CA PHE A 56 19.53 3.91 2.50
C PHE A 56 18.45 4.37 1.53
N SER A 57 18.73 4.36 0.22
CA SER A 57 17.79 4.84 -0.80
C SER A 57 17.06 3.71 -1.51
N CYS A 58 15.75 3.89 -1.71
CA CYS A 58 14.90 3.01 -2.52
C CYS A 58 14.14 3.84 -3.55
N TYR A 59 13.85 3.26 -4.72
CA TYR A 59 12.89 3.85 -5.64
C TYR A 59 11.52 3.85 -4.98
N SER A 60 10.79 4.96 -5.11
CA SER A 60 9.50 5.17 -4.47
C SER A 60 8.49 5.64 -5.49
N CYS A 61 7.82 4.70 -6.16
CA CYS A 61 6.84 5.01 -7.19
C CYS A 61 5.74 3.96 -7.30
N ALA A 62 4.62 4.34 -7.90
CA ALA A 62 3.56 3.43 -8.28
C ALA A 62 3.11 3.69 -9.73
N SER A 63 2.58 2.67 -10.39
CA SER A 63 1.91 2.85 -11.69
C SER A 63 0.73 3.83 -11.56
N PRO A 64 0.51 4.76 -12.52
CA PRO A 64 -0.53 5.78 -12.44
C PRO A 64 -1.94 5.21 -12.32
N ILE A 65 -2.19 4.05 -12.90
CA ILE A 65 -3.49 3.36 -12.80
C ILE A 65 -3.88 3.03 -11.35
N LEU A 66 -2.89 2.90 -10.45
CA LEU A 66 -3.15 2.66 -9.04
C LEU A 66 -3.63 3.91 -8.31
N GLN A 67 -3.70 5.08 -8.95
CA GLN A 67 -4.17 6.30 -8.32
C GLN A 67 -5.65 6.23 -7.93
N SER A 68 -6.52 5.76 -8.84
CA SER A 68 -7.93 5.52 -8.52
C SER A 68 -8.11 4.24 -7.70
N GLU A 69 -7.25 3.24 -7.92
CA GLU A 69 -7.40 1.90 -7.36
C GLU A 69 -6.59 1.64 -6.09
N TRP A 70 -5.92 2.66 -5.52
CA TRP A 70 -4.95 2.45 -4.45
C TRP A 70 -5.56 1.69 -3.27
N GLN A 71 -6.80 2.04 -2.93
CA GLN A 71 -7.53 1.42 -1.84
C GLN A 71 -7.71 -0.10 -2.03
N GLY A 72 -7.94 -0.53 -3.27
CA GLY A 72 -8.08 -1.93 -3.66
C GLY A 72 -6.78 -2.75 -3.53
N THR A 73 -5.60 -2.09 -3.52
CA THR A 73 -4.31 -2.79 -3.44
C THR A 73 -4.04 -3.42 -2.08
N GLY A 74 -4.68 -2.93 -1.03
CA GLY A 74 -4.37 -3.39 0.31
C GLY A 74 -3.17 -2.69 0.98
N LEU A 75 -2.54 -1.71 0.34
CA LEU A 75 -1.30 -1.09 0.82
C LEU A 75 -1.57 0.13 1.72
N ARG A 76 -0.72 0.32 2.74
CA ARG A 76 -0.93 1.34 3.80
C ARG A 76 -0.74 2.78 3.33
N LEU A 77 0.44 3.13 2.81
CA LEU A 77 0.73 4.50 2.38
C LEU A 77 0.43 4.65 0.88
N ALA A 78 -0.50 5.54 0.52
CA ALA A 78 -0.73 5.93 -0.87
C ALA A 78 0.33 6.94 -1.35
N PRO A 79 0.75 6.88 -2.63
CA PRO A 79 1.53 7.96 -3.21
C PRO A 79 0.75 9.26 -3.14
N LYS A 80 1.46 10.38 -2.94
CA LYS A 80 0.85 11.70 -3.03
C LYS A 80 0.74 12.09 -4.50
N VAL A 81 -0.41 12.64 -4.87
CA VAL A 81 -0.59 13.30 -6.15
C VAL A 81 0.14 14.63 -6.06
N PHE A 82 1.17 14.84 -6.88
CA PHE A 82 1.87 16.12 -6.98
C PHE A 82 1.29 16.88 -8.17
N PHE A 83 0.91 18.14 -7.96
CA PHE A 83 0.57 19.01 -9.08
C PHE A 83 1.85 19.66 -9.61
N GLU A 84 1.91 19.89 -10.93
CA GLU A 84 2.97 20.70 -11.57
C GLU A 84 3.03 22.08 -10.89
N GLY A 85 3.95 22.24 -9.94
CA GLY A 85 4.06 23.41 -9.05
C GLY A 85 4.51 23.06 -7.63
N ASP A 86 4.25 21.83 -7.16
CA ASP A 86 4.64 21.36 -5.82
C ASP A 86 6.09 20.86 -5.71
N ALA A 87 6.73 20.71 -6.88
CA ALA A 87 8.17 20.52 -7.01
C ALA A 87 8.86 21.82 -6.55
N GLY A 88 8.97 21.98 -5.24
CA GLY A 88 9.79 23.01 -4.62
C GLY A 88 11.24 22.82 -5.04
N ALA A 89 11.60 23.41 -6.17
CA ALA A 89 12.97 23.63 -6.59
C ALA A 89 13.69 24.37 -5.45
N GLY A 90 14.46 23.65 -4.64
CA GLY A 90 15.36 24.27 -3.67
C GLY A 90 15.37 23.71 -2.25
N ASN A 91 14.51 22.75 -1.86
CA ASN A 91 14.63 22.13 -0.53
C ASN A 91 15.07 20.64 -0.62
N PRO A 92 16.37 20.34 -0.47
CA PRO A 92 16.86 18.96 -0.45
C PRO A 92 16.35 18.12 0.72
N ASN A 93 15.64 18.69 1.71
CA ASN A 93 15.03 17.92 2.80
C ASN A 93 13.60 17.44 2.50
N LYS A 94 13.03 17.74 1.31
CA LYS A 94 11.67 17.30 0.91
C LYS A 94 11.67 15.90 0.25
N LEU A 95 12.54 15.01 0.71
CA LEU A 95 12.89 13.67 0.15
C LEU A 95 11.94 12.53 0.60
N LYS A 96 10.63 12.79 0.59
CA LYS A 96 9.58 11.76 0.70
C LYS A 96 8.54 11.97 -0.38
N GLN A 97 8.97 11.96 -1.64
CA GLN A 97 8.02 11.94 -2.73
C GLN A 97 7.83 10.47 -3.04
N PHE A 98 6.71 9.90 -2.60
CA PHE A 98 6.21 8.66 -3.15
C PHE A 98 5.15 9.10 -4.16
N ALA A 99 5.36 8.81 -5.44
CA ALA A 99 4.57 9.41 -6.52
C ALA A 99 4.05 8.38 -7.53
N PHE A 100 2.95 8.71 -8.20
CA PHE A 100 2.47 7.99 -9.37
C PHE A 100 3.27 8.40 -10.60
N LEU A 101 3.91 7.44 -11.29
CA LEU A 101 4.77 7.71 -12.44
C LEU A 101 4.56 6.70 -13.56
N ASP A 102 4.38 7.19 -14.79
CA ASP A 102 4.24 6.36 -16.00
C ASP A 102 5.40 5.38 -16.16
N LYS A 103 6.61 5.83 -15.82
CA LYS A 103 7.85 5.05 -15.99
C LYS A 103 8.22 4.20 -14.79
N CYS A 104 7.34 4.02 -13.81
CA CYS A 104 7.64 3.21 -12.63
C CYS A 104 7.98 1.75 -12.98
N GLY A 105 7.43 1.23 -14.10
CA GLY A 105 7.66 -0.15 -14.57
C GLY A 105 8.72 -0.32 -15.66
N GLU A 106 9.34 0.76 -16.16
CA GLU A 106 10.27 0.70 -17.27
C GLU A 106 11.72 0.39 -16.82
N LYS A 107 12.49 -0.32 -17.68
CA LYS A 107 13.94 -0.47 -17.50
C LYS A 107 14.64 0.66 -18.24
N GLY A 108 15.19 1.63 -17.53
CA GLY A 108 15.92 2.69 -18.22
C GLY A 108 16.67 3.62 -17.30
N SER A 109 17.93 3.29 -17.04
CA SER A 109 18.95 4.09 -16.32
C SER A 109 18.52 4.49 -14.91
N THR A 110 19.42 4.32 -13.96
CA THR A 110 19.23 4.76 -12.56
C THR A 110 18.86 6.24 -12.41
N THR A 111 18.96 7.02 -13.50
CA THR A 111 18.66 8.44 -13.61
C THR A 111 17.18 8.81 -13.77
N ASN A 112 16.30 7.92 -14.25
CA ASN A 112 14.94 8.32 -14.69
C ASN A 112 13.81 7.93 -13.73
N ILE A 113 14.07 7.09 -12.73
CA ILE A 113 13.08 6.76 -11.69
C ILE A 113 13.32 7.72 -10.51
N GLN A 114 12.84 8.94 -10.66
CA GLN A 114 12.71 9.90 -9.56
C GLN A 114 11.23 9.96 -9.22
N PRO A 115 10.82 9.65 -7.99
CA PRO A 115 11.57 9.96 -6.76
C PRO A 115 12.16 8.76 -6.00
N MET A 116 13.19 9.06 -5.19
CA MET A 116 13.78 8.16 -4.20
C MET A 116 13.26 8.48 -2.79
N SER A 117 13.08 7.45 -1.96
CA SER A 117 12.76 7.59 -0.54
C SER A 117 13.83 6.94 0.32
N TYR A 118 14.00 7.46 1.53
CA TYR A 118 14.96 6.94 2.50
C TYR A 118 14.30 6.02 3.51
N CYS A 119 14.80 4.80 3.62
CA CYS A 119 14.15 3.75 4.41
C CYS A 119 14.86 3.53 5.74
N SER A 120 14.13 3.71 6.85
CA SER A 120 14.66 3.57 8.21
C SER A 120 15.18 2.16 8.56
N GLY A 121 14.74 1.12 7.84
CA GLY A 121 15.23 -0.26 7.96
C GLY A 121 16.17 -0.70 6.83
N GLY A 122 16.43 0.16 5.84
CA GLY A 122 17.25 -0.19 4.68
C GLY A 122 16.69 -1.32 3.81
N VAL A 123 15.39 -1.63 3.88
CA VAL A 123 14.77 -2.65 3.03
C VAL A 123 13.88 -1.98 2.00
N CYS A 124 14.23 -2.19 0.73
CA CYS A 124 13.38 -1.82 -0.39
C CYS A 124 12.44 -2.96 -0.76
N ILE A 125 11.31 -2.59 -1.32
CA ILE A 125 10.36 -3.51 -1.92
C ILE A 125 10.00 -3.06 -3.33
N GLU A 126 9.77 -4.04 -4.19
CA GLU A 126 9.08 -3.90 -5.45
C GLU A 126 8.03 -5.00 -5.58
N MET A 127 6.84 -4.66 -6.07
CA MET A 127 5.69 -5.55 -6.20
C MET A 127 5.09 -5.42 -7.59
N LEU A 128 4.79 -6.56 -8.21
CA LEU A 128 3.94 -6.64 -9.40
C LEU A 128 2.57 -7.14 -8.98
N ILE A 129 1.55 -6.34 -9.24
CA ILE A 129 0.16 -6.61 -8.86
C ILE A 129 -0.76 -6.42 -10.07
N VAL A 130 -1.92 -7.05 -10.00
CA VAL A 130 -3.01 -6.79 -10.95
C VAL A 130 -4.08 -6.03 -10.19
N SER A 131 -4.43 -4.86 -10.70
CA SER A 131 -5.53 -4.04 -10.17
C SER A 131 -6.51 -3.75 -11.28
N ASN A 132 -7.80 -4.06 -11.06
CA ASN A 132 -8.86 -3.90 -12.05
C ASN A 132 -8.51 -4.46 -13.44
N GLY A 133 -7.90 -5.65 -13.48
CA GLY A 133 -7.48 -6.29 -14.72
C GLY A 133 -6.34 -5.57 -15.46
N ILE A 134 -5.60 -4.68 -14.80
CA ILE A 134 -4.42 -3.98 -15.36
C ILE A 134 -3.18 -4.32 -14.55
N TYR A 135 -2.09 -4.64 -15.25
CA TYR A 135 -0.79 -4.90 -14.64
C TYR A 135 -0.20 -3.61 -14.09
N SER A 136 0.21 -3.64 -12.84
CA SER A 136 0.77 -2.49 -12.13
C SER A 136 2.00 -2.87 -11.33
N ILE A 137 2.86 -1.89 -11.10
CA ILE A 137 4.05 -2.03 -10.27
C ILE A 137 4.04 -1.00 -9.15
N VAL A 138 4.54 -1.41 -8.00
CA VAL A 138 4.76 -0.55 -6.83
C VAL A 138 6.18 -0.75 -6.34
N ARG A 139 6.87 0.34 -6.01
CA ARG A 139 8.22 0.37 -5.47
C ARG A 139 8.27 1.34 -4.29
N GLY A 140 8.99 1.00 -3.23
CA GLY A 140 9.17 1.90 -2.09
C GLY A 140 9.97 1.28 -0.95
N CYS A 141 9.87 1.90 0.22
CA CYS A 141 10.35 1.30 1.46
C CYS A 141 9.37 0.25 1.96
N LEU A 142 9.87 -0.84 2.55
CA LEU A 142 8.99 -1.86 3.14
C LEU A 142 8.03 -1.25 4.19
N ASN A 143 8.55 -0.37 5.04
CA ASN A 143 7.80 0.26 6.14
C ASN A 143 6.73 1.27 5.68
N ASP A 144 6.75 1.67 4.40
CA ASP A 144 5.69 2.51 3.84
C ASP A 144 4.42 1.68 3.58
N PHE A 145 4.59 0.40 3.24
CA PHE A 145 3.48 -0.47 2.86
C PHE A 145 3.04 -1.40 3.99
N PHE A 146 3.98 -1.80 4.83
CA PHE A 146 3.75 -2.74 5.93
C PHE A 146 4.03 -2.07 7.27
N PRO A 147 3.37 -2.52 8.35
CA PRO A 147 3.59 -1.96 9.67
C PRO A 147 5.02 -2.29 10.18
N PRO A 148 5.57 -1.54 11.15
CA PRO A 148 6.95 -1.73 11.61
C PRO A 148 7.24 -3.08 12.26
N ASP A 149 6.22 -3.78 12.76
CA ASP A 149 6.28 -5.13 13.32
C ASP A 149 6.22 -6.22 12.24
N TYR A 150 6.11 -5.84 10.97
CA TYR A 150 6.14 -6.76 9.85
C TYR A 150 7.46 -7.55 9.87
N PRO A 151 7.40 -8.90 9.89
CA PRO A 151 8.60 -9.71 10.04
C PRO A 151 9.43 -9.61 8.76
N VAL A 152 10.52 -8.85 8.81
CA VAL A 152 11.49 -8.82 7.72
C VAL A 152 12.28 -10.12 7.78
N PRO A 153 12.37 -10.90 6.68
CA PRO A 153 13.21 -12.08 6.65
C PRO A 153 14.65 -11.69 7.01
N THR A 154 15.22 -12.30 8.05
CA THR A 154 16.57 -12.01 8.57
C THR A 154 17.70 -12.62 7.73
N GLY A 155 17.40 -13.08 6.50
CA GLY A 155 18.32 -13.78 5.60
C GLY A 155 18.43 -13.16 4.21
N ASN A 156 18.72 -13.98 3.19
CA ASN A 156 18.74 -13.56 1.79
C ASN A 156 17.34 -13.02 1.43
N LEU A 157 17.25 -11.71 1.22
CA LEU A 157 16.00 -11.04 0.91
C LEU A 157 15.35 -11.70 -0.31
N GLU A 158 14.11 -12.13 -0.11
CA GLU A 158 13.46 -13.08 -0.99
C GLU A 158 12.71 -12.37 -2.11
N CYS A 159 12.75 -13.00 -3.28
CA CYS A 159 11.87 -12.69 -4.38
C CYS A 159 10.97 -13.90 -4.64
N VAL A 160 9.65 -13.69 -4.57
CA VAL A 160 8.66 -14.75 -4.70
C VAL A 160 7.56 -14.30 -5.64
N TYR A 161 7.15 -15.18 -6.55
CA TYR A 161 6.09 -14.89 -7.52
C TYR A 161 5.12 -16.06 -7.66
N GLY A 162 3.92 -15.79 -8.15
CA GLY A 162 2.90 -16.79 -8.44
C GLY A 162 1.92 -16.34 -9.51
N ALA A 163 1.17 -17.28 -10.07
CA ALA A 163 0.15 -16.99 -11.06
C ALA A 163 -1.13 -16.49 -10.38
N ALA A 164 -1.56 -15.28 -10.69
CA ALA A 164 -2.85 -14.74 -10.32
C ALA A 164 -3.97 -15.50 -11.05
N ASN A 165 -5.13 -15.59 -10.40
CA ASN A 165 -6.34 -16.17 -10.96
C ASN A 165 -7.04 -15.24 -11.97
N GLN A 166 -6.51 -14.04 -12.17
CA GLN A 166 -7.06 -13.02 -13.05
C GLN A 166 -6.23 -12.88 -14.33
N ASN A 167 -6.93 -12.54 -15.41
CA ASN A 167 -6.27 -12.02 -16.60
C ASN A 167 -5.93 -10.55 -16.37
N ALA A 168 -4.90 -10.06 -17.04
CA ALA A 168 -4.48 -8.69 -16.92
C ALA A 168 -4.14 -8.10 -18.27
N THR A 169 -4.31 -6.79 -18.40
CA THR A 169 -3.90 -6.01 -19.54
C THR A 169 -2.62 -5.29 -19.17
N VAL A 170 -1.58 -5.46 -19.97
CA VAL A 170 -0.34 -4.68 -19.88
C VAL A 170 -0.51 -3.47 -20.78
N VAL A 171 -0.43 -2.29 -20.20
CA VAL A 171 -0.43 -1.01 -20.92
C VAL A 171 0.99 -0.49 -20.92
N SER A 172 1.60 -0.43 -22.11
CA SER A 172 2.90 0.18 -22.37
C SER A 172 2.71 1.36 -23.33
N ALA A 173 3.68 2.28 -23.38
CA ALA A 173 3.62 3.52 -24.16
C ALA A 173 3.17 3.32 -25.62
N ASN A 174 3.47 2.18 -26.22
CA ASN A 174 3.16 1.89 -27.63
C ASN A 174 2.34 0.61 -27.85
N LYS A 175 1.84 -0.04 -26.79
CA LYS A 175 1.24 -1.37 -26.91
C LYS A 175 0.28 -1.70 -25.77
N ILE A 176 -0.86 -2.29 -26.11
CA ILE A 176 -1.79 -2.89 -25.16
C ILE A 176 -1.77 -4.40 -25.41
N GLU A 177 -1.45 -5.18 -24.38
CA GLU A 177 -1.41 -6.64 -24.46
C GLU A 177 -2.25 -7.30 -23.40
N PHE A 178 -2.88 -8.42 -23.75
CA PHE A 178 -3.67 -9.22 -22.82
C PHE A 178 -2.89 -10.44 -22.35
N VAL A 179 -2.82 -10.61 -21.03
CA VAL A 179 -2.11 -11.67 -20.33
C VAL A 179 -3.13 -12.59 -19.68
N ARG A 180 -3.09 -13.87 -20.06
CA ARG A 180 -3.81 -14.92 -19.34
C ARG A 180 -2.99 -15.37 -18.15
N GLN A 181 -3.63 -15.48 -16.98
CA GLN A 181 -2.98 -15.88 -15.72
C GLN A 181 -1.74 -15.02 -15.42
N ALA A 182 -2.00 -13.74 -15.16
CA ALA A 182 -0.96 -12.77 -14.85
C ALA A 182 -0.05 -13.25 -13.70
N THR A 183 1.27 -13.02 -13.80
CA THR A 183 2.21 -13.42 -12.74
C THR A 183 2.46 -12.27 -11.77
N VAL A 184 1.97 -12.38 -10.55
CA VAL A 184 2.16 -11.37 -9.49
C VAL A 184 3.21 -11.85 -8.49
N GLY A 185 3.76 -10.92 -7.72
CA GLY A 185 4.84 -11.26 -6.80
C GLY A 185 5.51 -10.03 -6.23
N LEU A 186 6.52 -10.28 -5.42
CA LEU A 186 7.34 -9.23 -4.82
C LEU A 186 8.79 -9.64 -4.73
N SER A 187 9.62 -8.62 -4.63
CA SER A 187 11.05 -8.73 -4.41
C SER A 187 11.42 -7.77 -3.30
N LEU A 188 12.12 -8.31 -2.29
CA LEU A 188 12.74 -7.56 -1.22
C LEU A 188 14.23 -7.47 -1.50
N CYS A 189 14.85 -6.35 -1.14
CA CYS A 189 16.29 -6.20 -1.26
C CYS A 189 16.84 -5.18 -0.26
N GLN A 190 18.12 -5.35 0.10
CA GLN A 190 18.77 -4.47 1.06
C GLN A 190 19.24 -3.26 0.28
N ALA A 191 18.65 -2.12 0.61
CA ALA A 191 19.03 -0.83 0.09
C ALA A 191 20.51 -0.57 0.37
N SER A 192 21.18 0.08 -0.59
CA SER A 192 22.53 0.62 -0.39
C SER A 192 22.44 2.14 -0.19
N GLN A 193 23.57 2.77 0.16
CA GLN A 193 23.59 4.23 0.39
C GLN A 193 23.44 5.04 -0.92
N SER A 194 23.76 4.45 -2.08
CA SER A 194 23.84 5.19 -3.35
C SER A 194 23.10 4.54 -4.52
N ASP A 195 22.73 3.27 -4.43
CA ASP A 195 22.05 2.53 -5.50
C ASP A 195 20.80 1.83 -4.98
N PRO A 196 19.60 2.27 -5.42
CA PRO A 196 18.34 1.62 -5.09
C PRO A 196 18.26 0.22 -5.71
N CYS A 197 18.12 -0.80 -4.86
CA CYS A 197 18.14 -2.20 -5.30
C CYS A 197 16.80 -2.70 -5.89
N ASN A 198 15.70 -1.96 -5.69
CA ASN A 198 14.34 -2.35 -6.08
C ASN A 198 13.99 -1.92 -7.52
N ASN A 199 14.81 -2.36 -8.46
CA ASN A 199 14.68 -2.08 -9.89
C ASN A 199 14.72 -3.33 -10.77
N LYS A 200 14.54 -4.52 -10.17
CA LYS A 200 14.69 -5.80 -10.86
C LYS A 200 13.41 -6.19 -11.59
N LEU A 201 12.24 -5.89 -11.02
CA LEU A 201 10.94 -6.21 -11.60
C LEU A 201 10.57 -5.22 -12.69
N LEU A 202 10.09 -5.74 -13.82
CA LEU A 202 9.75 -4.97 -15.01
C LEU A 202 8.37 -5.35 -15.49
N ILE A 203 7.59 -4.38 -15.96
CA ILE A 203 6.40 -4.68 -16.75
C ILE A 203 6.90 -4.84 -18.19
N ASN A 204 7.18 -6.07 -18.61
CA ASN A 204 7.66 -6.36 -19.97
C ASN A 204 6.83 -7.45 -20.67
N ASP A 205 6.93 -7.50 -21.99
CA ASP A 205 6.25 -8.46 -22.88
C ASP A 205 6.54 -9.94 -22.52
N LYS A 206 7.54 -10.26 -21.68
CA LYS A 206 7.83 -11.64 -21.28
C LYS A 206 6.80 -12.18 -20.27
N PHE A 207 6.17 -11.31 -19.47
CA PHE A 207 5.05 -11.68 -18.61
C PHE A 207 3.80 -12.05 -19.42
N VAL A 208 3.67 -11.49 -20.62
CA VAL A 208 2.51 -11.64 -21.51
C VAL A 208 2.49 -12.99 -22.22
N LYS A 209 3.66 -13.57 -22.51
CA LYS A 209 3.76 -14.76 -23.37
C LYS A 209 3.56 -16.09 -22.65
N GLY A 210 3.33 -16.10 -21.34
CA GLY A 210 3.14 -17.35 -20.58
C GLY A 210 4.27 -18.37 -20.78
N GLN A 211 5.45 -17.92 -21.21
CA GLN A 211 6.60 -18.79 -21.39
C GLN A 211 7.04 -19.20 -19.98
N GLN A 212 6.58 -20.38 -19.57
CA GLN A 212 7.22 -21.14 -18.51
C GLN A 212 8.72 -21.16 -18.83
N ALA A 213 9.53 -20.78 -17.83
CA ALA A 213 10.96 -20.95 -17.85
C ALA A 213 11.28 -22.37 -18.31
N THR A 214 11.69 -22.53 -19.57
CA THR A 214 12.56 -23.65 -19.90
C THR A 214 13.86 -23.37 -19.14
N SER A 215 14.31 -24.35 -18.37
CA SER A 215 15.34 -24.34 -17.32
C SER A 215 16.73 -23.76 -17.64
N ALA A 216 16.90 -23.03 -18.74
CA ALA A 216 18.14 -22.44 -19.21
C ALA A 216 18.08 -20.91 -19.45
N GLN A 217 16.93 -20.26 -19.28
CA GLN A 217 16.80 -18.79 -19.37
C GLN A 217 16.14 -18.23 -18.12
N SER A 218 16.90 -17.44 -17.37
CA SER A 218 16.45 -16.72 -16.18
C SER A 218 15.12 -16.03 -16.44
N ASP A 219 14.12 -16.32 -15.59
CA ASP A 219 12.81 -15.71 -15.60
C ASP A 219 12.92 -14.17 -15.71
N ALA A 220 11.88 -13.52 -16.23
CA ALA A 220 11.78 -12.06 -16.25
C ALA A 220 11.80 -11.41 -14.85
N TRP A 221 11.70 -12.24 -13.81
CA TRP A 221 11.87 -11.92 -12.39
C TRP A 221 13.35 -11.88 -11.96
N GLY A 222 14.27 -12.39 -12.78
CA GLY A 222 15.68 -12.61 -12.44
C GLY A 222 15.94 -14.05 -11.98
N PRO A 223 17.21 -14.50 -12.00
CA PRO A 223 17.59 -15.87 -11.65
C PRO A 223 17.33 -16.25 -10.18
N ASP A 224 17.11 -15.26 -9.30
CA ASP A 224 17.02 -15.46 -7.85
C ASP A 224 15.57 -15.53 -7.32
N CYS A 225 14.57 -15.37 -8.19
CA CYS A 225 13.17 -15.37 -7.79
C CYS A 225 12.59 -16.78 -7.80
N LYS A 226 11.95 -17.16 -6.70
CA LYS A 226 11.34 -18.47 -6.53
C LYS A 226 9.86 -18.42 -6.87
N LYS A 227 9.41 -19.31 -7.74
CA LYS A 227 7.97 -19.55 -7.91
C LYS A 227 7.41 -20.09 -6.60
N ALA A 228 6.32 -19.48 -6.12
CA ALA A 228 5.56 -20.00 -5.00
C ALA A 228 5.14 -21.44 -5.33
N SER A 229 5.58 -22.37 -4.49
CA SER A 229 5.36 -23.80 -4.69
C SER A 229 4.26 -24.29 -3.75
N GLY A 230 3.48 -25.26 -4.21
CA GLY A 230 2.32 -25.78 -3.50
C GLY A 230 1.00 -25.29 -4.11
N MET A 231 0.04 -26.20 -4.21
CA MET A 231 -1.37 -25.86 -4.39
C MET A 231 -2.10 -26.30 -3.13
N VAL A 232 -2.59 -25.33 -2.38
CA VAL A 232 -3.45 -25.54 -1.23
C VAL A 232 -4.87 -25.15 -1.60
N GLU A 233 -5.82 -25.93 -1.11
CA GLU A 233 -7.24 -25.60 -1.17
C GLU A 233 -7.59 -24.78 0.07
N CYS A 234 -8.16 -23.60 -0.16
CA CYS A 234 -8.51 -22.65 0.90
C CYS A 234 -9.99 -22.35 0.86
N LEU A 235 -10.57 -22.07 2.02
CA LEU A 235 -11.94 -21.61 2.11
C LEU A 235 -12.05 -20.21 1.50
N LYS A 236 -12.96 -20.03 0.53
CA LYS A 236 -13.23 -18.77 -0.13
C LYS A 236 -14.55 -18.21 0.36
N CYS A 237 -14.53 -17.04 0.98
CA CYS A 237 -15.72 -16.46 1.58
C CYS A 237 -15.57 -14.95 1.77
N MET A 238 -16.70 -14.23 1.84
CA MET A 238 -16.72 -12.81 2.20
C MET A 238 -17.98 -12.51 3.01
N ARG A 239 -17.82 -11.75 4.08
CA ARG A 239 -18.90 -11.27 4.94
C ARG A 239 -18.66 -9.81 5.30
N ASN A 240 -19.60 -8.94 4.97
CA ASN A 240 -19.57 -7.51 5.20
C ASN A 240 -20.84 -7.09 5.95
N ASP A 241 -20.72 -6.50 7.14
CA ASP A 241 -21.85 -6.01 7.94
C ASP A 241 -22.97 -7.03 8.15
N MET A 242 -22.58 -8.27 8.47
CA MET A 242 -23.46 -9.44 8.58
C MET A 242 -24.05 -9.98 7.27
N GLU A 243 -23.89 -9.27 6.15
CA GLU A 243 -24.23 -9.75 4.81
C GLU A 243 -23.11 -10.63 4.22
N GLY A 244 -23.47 -11.65 3.46
CA GLY A 244 -22.53 -12.68 2.98
C GLY A 244 -22.34 -13.81 4.00
N ASP A 245 -21.45 -14.74 3.67
CA ASP A 245 -21.28 -15.96 4.44
C ASP A 245 -19.79 -16.30 4.55
N CYS A 246 -19.28 -16.28 5.79
CA CYS A 246 -17.93 -16.71 6.17
C CYS A 246 -17.96 -17.64 7.39
N HIS A 247 -19.07 -18.34 7.61
CA HIS A 247 -19.15 -19.28 8.73
C HIS A 247 -18.36 -20.57 8.45
N ARG A 248 -18.19 -21.39 9.50
CA ARG A 248 -17.44 -22.66 9.43
C ARG A 248 -18.01 -23.64 8.40
N ASP A 249 -19.28 -23.51 8.07
CA ASP A 249 -19.99 -24.41 7.16
C ASP A 249 -19.94 -23.99 5.70
N VAL A 250 -19.22 -22.90 5.36
CA VAL A 250 -18.99 -22.54 3.96
C VAL A 250 -18.20 -23.68 3.28
N ARG A 251 -18.65 -24.07 2.09
CA ARG A 251 -18.04 -25.12 1.26
C ARG A 251 -17.56 -24.58 -0.09
N THR A 252 -17.36 -23.27 -0.17
CA THR A 252 -16.75 -22.63 -1.34
C THR A 252 -15.25 -22.58 -1.13
N TYR A 253 -14.50 -23.05 -2.13
CA TYR A 253 -13.06 -23.17 -2.05
C TYR A 253 -12.39 -22.44 -3.22
N CYS A 254 -11.12 -22.12 -3.03
CA CYS A 254 -10.21 -21.69 -4.07
C CYS A 254 -8.91 -22.49 -3.95
N THR A 255 -8.12 -22.50 -5.02
CA THR A 255 -6.79 -23.08 -5.01
C THR A 255 -5.75 -21.99 -5.25
N GLY A 256 -4.67 -22.00 -4.46
CA GLY A 256 -3.56 -21.09 -4.61
C GLY A 256 -2.33 -21.60 -3.87
N ALA A 257 -1.25 -20.82 -3.86
CA ALA A 257 -0.06 -21.20 -3.10
C ALA A 257 -0.25 -20.99 -1.59
N TRP A 258 -1.13 -20.06 -1.20
CA TRP A 258 -1.37 -19.68 0.19
C TRP A 258 -2.84 -19.40 0.46
N CYS A 259 -3.27 -19.67 1.70
CA CYS A 259 -4.59 -19.26 2.18
C CYS A 259 -4.50 -17.91 2.88
N THR A 260 -5.45 -17.01 2.61
CA THR A 260 -5.52 -15.70 3.23
C THR A 260 -6.78 -15.58 4.09
N LYS A 261 -6.66 -14.80 5.17
CA LYS A 261 -7.79 -14.38 5.99
C LYS A 261 -7.58 -12.92 6.37
N THR A 262 -8.56 -12.08 6.06
CA THR A 262 -8.59 -10.68 6.42
C THR A 262 -9.81 -10.44 7.31
N ILE A 263 -9.60 -9.83 8.47
CA ILE A 263 -10.67 -9.38 9.37
C ILE A 263 -10.41 -7.91 9.68
N GLY A 264 -11.43 -7.07 9.61
CA GLY A 264 -11.29 -5.67 9.95
C GLY A 264 -12.59 -4.90 9.86
N TYR A 265 -12.46 -3.59 9.70
CA TYR A 265 -13.58 -2.69 9.45
C TYR A 265 -13.35 -1.94 8.14
N HIS A 266 -14.38 -1.92 7.28
CA HIS A 266 -14.41 -1.14 6.05
C HIS A 266 -15.56 -0.14 6.15
N ASN A 267 -15.26 1.17 6.11
CA ASN A 267 -16.23 2.24 6.32
C ASN A 267 -17.05 2.09 7.62
N GLY A 268 -16.38 1.68 8.71
CA GLY A 268 -17.00 1.44 10.02
C GLY A 268 -17.81 0.14 10.12
N ARG A 269 -17.94 -0.62 9.04
CA ARG A 269 -18.65 -1.91 8.99
C ARG A 269 -17.68 -3.07 9.11
N TRP A 270 -18.07 -4.11 9.84
CA TRP A 270 -17.23 -5.28 10.04
C TRP A 270 -17.07 -6.07 8.73
N LEU A 271 -15.85 -6.49 8.43
CA LEU A 271 -15.48 -7.23 7.23
C LEU A 271 -14.66 -8.47 7.60
N GLU A 272 -15.07 -9.64 7.11
CA GLU A 272 -14.24 -10.85 7.06
C GLU A 272 -14.16 -11.36 5.61
N MET A 273 -12.95 -11.63 5.14
CA MET A 273 -12.70 -12.24 3.84
C MET A 273 -11.72 -13.38 3.98
N ARG A 274 -11.95 -14.46 3.23
CA ARG A 274 -11.02 -15.58 3.10
C ARG A 274 -10.85 -15.93 1.64
N GLY A 275 -9.65 -16.31 1.27
CA GLY A 275 -9.34 -16.62 -0.12
C GLY A 275 -7.98 -17.26 -0.28
N CYS A 276 -7.48 -17.13 -1.50
CA CYS A 276 -6.21 -17.69 -1.92
C CYS A 276 -5.30 -16.56 -2.36
N SER A 277 -4.01 -16.69 -2.06
CA SER A 277 -3.00 -15.79 -2.60
C SER A 277 -2.04 -16.57 -3.50
N PRO A 278 -1.63 -15.99 -4.64
CA PRO A 278 -0.63 -16.57 -5.53
C PRO A 278 0.76 -16.66 -4.88
N PHE A 279 1.07 -15.85 -3.87
CA PHE A 279 2.31 -15.90 -3.12
C PHE A 279 2.11 -15.36 -1.70
N ASN A 280 3.07 -15.63 -0.80
CA ASN A 280 3.13 -14.99 0.52
C ASN A 280 4.46 -14.26 0.64
N PRO A 281 4.45 -12.93 0.84
CA PRO A 281 5.66 -12.15 1.08
C PRO A 281 6.59 -12.67 2.17
N LEU A 282 6.00 -13.31 3.18
CA LEU A 282 6.67 -13.69 4.42
C LEU A 282 7.12 -15.14 4.42
N ASN A 283 6.69 -15.92 3.41
CA ASN A 283 6.97 -17.34 3.24
C ASN A 283 6.75 -18.17 4.54
N THR A 284 5.92 -17.65 5.45
CA THR A 284 5.65 -18.17 6.79
C THR A 284 4.21 -17.86 7.18
N GLN A 285 3.63 -18.66 8.08
CA GLN A 285 2.31 -18.38 8.63
C GLN A 285 2.39 -17.21 9.61
N SER A 286 1.97 -16.04 9.16
CA SER A 286 2.10 -14.79 9.90
C SER A 286 0.77 -14.03 9.90
N CYS A 287 0.42 -13.46 11.05
CA CYS A 287 -0.67 -12.50 11.17
C CYS A 287 -0.06 -11.09 11.19
N VAL A 288 -0.61 -10.19 10.37
CA VAL A 288 -0.18 -8.79 10.31
C VAL A 288 -1.41 -7.91 10.47
N THR A 289 -1.32 -6.91 11.35
CA THR A 289 -2.38 -5.92 11.54
C THR A 289 -2.07 -4.70 10.68
N ILE A 290 -2.99 -4.35 9.78
CA ILE A 290 -2.85 -3.17 8.92
C ILE A 290 -3.94 -2.18 9.28
N GLU A 291 -3.55 -1.04 9.84
CA GLU A 291 -4.45 0.10 10.06
C GLU A 291 -4.31 1.11 8.92
N ARG A 292 -5.45 1.61 8.41
CA ARG A 292 -5.49 2.65 7.37
C ARG A 292 -6.41 3.79 7.76
N GLN A 293 -6.02 4.98 7.31
CA GLN A 293 -6.87 6.16 7.27
C GLN A 293 -7.05 6.52 5.80
N SER A 294 -8.28 6.45 5.29
CA SER A 294 -8.61 6.85 3.92
C SER A 294 -9.44 8.12 3.97
N GLU A 295 -9.15 9.10 3.11
CA GLU A 295 -9.99 10.28 2.98
C GLU A 295 -11.31 9.93 2.30
N LEU A 296 -12.40 10.52 2.82
CA LEU A 296 -13.77 10.23 2.39
C LEU A 296 -14.00 10.47 0.87
N SER A 297 -13.19 11.34 0.28
CA SER A 297 -13.20 11.71 -1.14
C SER A 297 -12.74 10.58 -2.09
N GLN A 298 -12.08 9.54 -1.57
CA GLN A 298 -11.56 8.40 -2.36
C GLN A 298 -12.48 7.16 -2.31
N LEU A 299 -13.69 7.30 -1.76
CA LEU A 299 -14.62 6.19 -1.50
C LEU A 299 -15.72 6.01 -2.57
N GLY A 300 -15.70 6.79 -3.65
CA GLY A 300 -16.57 6.60 -4.80
C GLY A 300 -16.04 5.47 -5.68
N ASP A 301 -16.73 4.33 -5.70
CA ASP A 301 -16.47 3.17 -6.57
C ASP A 301 -15.26 2.29 -6.23
N ILE A 302 -15.30 1.64 -5.06
CA ILE A 302 -14.46 0.46 -4.81
C ILE A 302 -15.26 -0.80 -5.21
N GLN A 303 -14.98 -1.35 -6.40
CA GLN A 303 -15.15 -2.79 -6.59
C GLN A 303 -13.93 -3.48 -5.98
N ILE A 304 -14.13 -4.21 -4.88
CA ILE A 304 -13.06 -4.96 -4.21
C ILE A 304 -12.52 -6.00 -5.21
N PRO A 305 -11.24 -5.93 -5.63
CA PRO A 305 -10.69 -6.92 -6.51
C PRO A 305 -10.62 -8.27 -5.77
N GLN A 306 -11.20 -9.29 -6.39
CA GLN A 306 -11.16 -10.67 -5.92
C GLN A 306 -9.72 -11.19 -5.99
N VAL A 307 -8.95 -11.08 -4.90
CA VAL A 307 -7.70 -11.86 -4.74
C VAL A 307 -8.06 -13.33 -4.58
#